data_AF-A0A350IGQ3-F1
#
_entry.id   AF-A0A350IGQ3-F1
#
_cell.length_a   1.000
_cell.length_b   1.000
_cell.length_c   1.000
_cell.angle_alpha   90.00
_cell.angle_beta   90.00
_cell.angle_gamma   90.00
#
_symmetry.space_group_name_H-M   'P 1'
#
loop_
_entity.id
_entity.type
_entity.pdbx_description
1 polymer ?
#
loop_
_entity_poly.entity_id
_entity_poly.type
_entity_poly.pdbx_seq_one_letter_code
_entity_poly.pdbx_strand_id
1 'polypeptide(L)'
;RACQILDNLIAQGKAVPMIVVMTNGHTAMQAAPGESDLGYYKPHYFKEGTMDGAFESHFMEIVNYVDKTYRTIAKKDSRAIAGLSMGGFHSAYISANNPKSFGYIGLFSAAVGKADESKSPVYQNIDEKLKAQFADKPKLYWTGIGTEDFLYENNAAFRAKLDDMGFHYTYRESAGGHVWNCWRLYLSEFVPLLFR
;
A
#
# COMPACT_ATOMS: atom_id res chain seq x y z
N ARG A 1 -10.54 -10.26 8.10
CA ARG A 1 -9.72 -11.50 8.26
C ARG A 1 -8.23 -11.22 8.50
N ALA A 2 -7.77 -9.96 8.47
CA ALA A 2 -6.35 -9.66 8.70
C ALA A 2 -5.86 -10.16 10.07
N CYS A 3 -6.63 -9.91 11.14
CA CYS A 3 -6.31 -10.39 12.48
C CYS A 3 -6.05 -11.91 12.51
N GLN A 4 -6.97 -12.72 11.97
CA GLN A 4 -6.80 -14.18 11.95
C GLN A 4 -5.60 -14.63 11.11
N ILE A 5 -5.28 -13.94 10.01
CA ILE A 5 -4.10 -14.26 9.20
C ILE A 5 -2.82 -13.98 10.01
N LEU A 6 -2.73 -12.80 10.62
CA LEU A 6 -1.58 -12.39 11.41
C LEU A 6 -1.38 -13.27 12.65
N ASP A 7 -2.44 -13.51 13.43
CA ASP A 7 -2.40 -14.34 14.63
C ASP A 7 -1.86 -15.74 14.30
N ASN A 8 -2.38 -16.37 13.24
CA ASN A 8 -1.93 -17.70 12.82
C ASN A 8 -0.49 -17.71 12.32
N LEU A 9 -0.08 -16.71 11.52
CA LEU A 9 1.28 -16.65 11.00
C LEU A 9 2.30 -16.38 12.12
N ILE A 10 1.96 -15.52 13.08
CA ILE A 10 2.80 -15.22 14.25
C ILE A 10 2.89 -16.46 15.15
N ALA A 11 1.76 -17.10 15.46
CA ALA A 11 1.73 -18.32 16.28
C ALA A 11 2.53 -19.49 15.66
N GLN A 12 2.58 -19.56 14.33
CA GLN A 12 3.38 -20.55 13.59
C GLN A 12 4.85 -20.15 13.41
N GLY A 13 5.29 -18.99 13.92
CA GLY A 13 6.66 -18.48 13.73
C GLY A 13 6.98 -18.06 12.28
N LYS A 14 5.96 -17.99 11.41
CA LYS A 14 6.11 -17.60 10.00
C LYS A 14 6.19 -16.10 9.81
N ALA A 15 5.64 -15.31 10.73
CA ALA A 15 5.75 -13.86 10.75
C ALA A 15 6.30 -13.39 12.10
N VAL A 16 7.08 -12.31 12.09
CA VAL A 16 7.51 -11.67 13.34
C VAL A 16 6.32 -10.94 13.98
N PRO A 17 6.23 -10.86 15.33
CA PRO A 17 5.24 -10.00 15.98
C PRO A 17 5.38 -8.54 15.52
N MET A 18 4.27 -7.90 15.15
CA MET A 18 4.27 -6.55 14.58
C MET A 18 3.00 -5.77 14.93
N ILE A 19 3.07 -4.44 14.84
CA ILE A 19 1.91 -3.56 14.89
C ILE A 19 1.37 -3.39 13.47
N VAL A 20 0.06 -3.59 13.27
CA VAL A 20 -0.61 -3.37 11.99
C VAL A 20 -1.62 -2.23 12.14
N VAL A 21 -1.43 -1.18 11.35
CA VAL A 21 -2.28 0.02 11.35
C VAL A 21 -3.13 0.00 10.07
N MET A 22 -4.46 -0.05 10.23
CA MET A 22 -5.42 -0.03 9.12
C MET A 22 -6.15 1.30 9.13
N THR A 23 -5.82 2.17 8.18
CA THR A 23 -6.32 3.55 8.10
C THR A 23 -7.57 3.67 7.25
N ASN A 24 -8.28 4.80 7.38
CA ASN A 24 -9.30 5.19 6.41
C ASN A 24 -8.62 5.92 5.24
N GLY A 25 -8.66 5.32 4.05
CA GLY A 25 -8.06 5.88 2.83
C GLY A 25 -8.87 6.98 2.15
N HIS A 26 -10.00 7.42 2.74
CA HIS A 26 -10.85 8.48 2.18
C HIS A 26 -10.79 9.70 3.09
N THR A 27 -10.11 10.77 2.67
CA THR A 27 -9.99 12.01 3.46
C THR A 27 -11.33 12.72 3.67
N ALA A 28 -12.28 12.52 2.76
CA ALA A 28 -13.64 13.05 2.90
C ALA A 28 -14.51 12.28 3.93
N MET A 29 -14.02 11.16 4.48
CA MET A 29 -14.73 10.35 5.46
C MET A 29 -14.01 10.37 6.80
N GLN A 30 -14.69 10.83 7.85
CA GLN A 30 -14.10 10.84 9.19
C GLN A 30 -13.93 9.42 9.77
N ALA A 31 -14.90 8.53 9.50
CA ALA A 31 -14.91 7.16 10.01
C ALA A 31 -15.67 6.22 9.06
N ALA A 32 -15.76 4.95 9.44
CA ALA A 32 -16.61 3.98 8.74
C ALA A 32 -18.09 4.39 8.83
N PRO A 33 -18.95 3.95 7.88
CA PRO A 33 -20.39 4.20 7.98
C PRO A 33 -20.96 3.71 9.32
N GLY A 34 -21.70 4.58 10.00
CA GLY A 34 -22.22 4.35 11.35
C GLY A 34 -21.35 4.90 12.48
N GLU A 35 -20.10 5.29 12.22
CA GLU A 35 -19.13 5.72 13.23
C GLU A 35 -18.79 7.23 13.14
N SER A 36 -19.64 8.01 12.47
CA SER A 36 -19.53 9.48 12.34
C SER A 36 -20.91 10.13 12.30
N ASP A 37 -20.94 11.46 12.33
CA ASP A 37 -22.18 12.26 12.27
C ASP A 37 -22.98 12.05 10.96
N LEU A 38 -22.37 11.45 9.93
CA LEU A 38 -23.05 11.05 8.69
C LEU A 38 -24.00 9.85 8.86
N GLY A 39 -23.95 9.17 10.01
CA GLY A 39 -24.74 7.98 10.29
C GLY A 39 -24.37 6.79 9.39
N TYR A 40 -25.28 5.83 9.26
CA TYR A 40 -25.08 4.65 8.43
C TYR A 40 -25.42 4.94 6.97
N TYR A 41 -24.49 4.65 6.06
CA TYR A 41 -24.67 4.80 4.63
C TYR A 41 -23.96 3.67 3.87
N LYS A 42 -24.35 3.45 2.62
CA LYS A 42 -23.66 2.48 1.76
C LYS A 42 -22.30 3.06 1.34
N PRO A 43 -21.16 2.37 1.59
CA PRO A 43 -19.87 2.87 1.13
C PRO A 43 -19.86 3.16 -0.37
N HIS A 44 -19.28 4.31 -0.74
CA HIS A 44 -19.05 4.70 -2.14
C HIS A 44 -17.55 4.65 -2.41
N TYR A 45 -17.15 3.94 -3.47
CA TYR A 45 -15.75 3.73 -3.81
C TYR A 45 -15.07 4.96 -4.41
N PHE A 46 -15.84 5.84 -5.05
CA PHE A 46 -15.36 7.06 -5.67
C PHE A 46 -16.25 8.20 -5.19
N LYS A 47 -15.73 8.99 -4.25
CA LYS A 47 -16.32 10.25 -3.82
C LYS A 47 -15.26 11.33 -3.98
N GLU A 48 -15.70 12.58 -4.03
CA GLU A 48 -14.81 13.72 -3.83
C GLU A 48 -13.89 13.48 -2.62
N GLY A 49 -12.58 13.73 -2.78
CA GLY A 49 -11.55 13.41 -1.78
C GLY A 49 -10.84 12.05 -1.94
N THR A 50 -11.13 11.26 -2.98
CA THR A 50 -10.34 10.06 -3.32
C THR A 50 -9.34 10.34 -4.42
N MET A 51 -8.11 9.84 -4.29
CA MET A 51 -7.06 9.96 -5.29
C MET A 51 -6.79 11.41 -5.75
N ASP A 52 -6.95 12.39 -4.86
CA ASP A 52 -6.65 13.81 -5.10
C ASP A 52 -5.29 14.25 -4.52
N GLY A 53 -4.64 13.38 -3.74
CA GLY A 53 -3.31 13.56 -3.18
C GLY A 53 -3.33 14.02 -1.73
N ALA A 54 -4.50 14.30 -1.15
CA ALA A 54 -4.62 14.75 0.23
C ALA A 54 -4.27 13.63 1.23
N PHE A 55 -4.68 12.40 0.95
CA PHE A 55 -4.36 11.27 1.83
C PHE A 55 -2.84 11.00 1.87
N GLU A 56 -2.20 11.00 0.71
CA GLU A 56 -0.78 10.73 0.56
C GLU A 56 0.10 11.82 1.16
N SER A 57 -0.30 13.09 1.02
CA SER A 57 0.47 14.23 1.55
C SER A 57 0.48 14.28 3.07
N HIS A 58 -0.61 13.87 3.73
CA HIS A 58 -0.73 13.87 5.20
C HIS A 58 -0.40 12.52 5.84
N PHE A 59 -0.10 11.48 5.06
CA PHE A 59 0.08 10.11 5.60
C PHE A 59 1.18 10.02 6.67
N MET A 60 2.22 10.86 6.57
CA MET A 60 3.29 10.89 7.56
C MET A 60 2.83 11.40 8.94
N GLU A 61 1.72 12.14 9.03
CA GLU A 61 1.12 12.50 10.32
C GLU A 61 0.60 11.26 11.07
N ILE A 62 0.04 10.29 10.35
CA ILE A 62 -0.38 9.01 10.92
C ILE A 62 0.84 8.25 11.43
N VAL A 63 1.92 8.19 10.65
CA VAL A 63 3.18 7.55 11.07
C VAL A 63 3.71 8.18 12.35
N ASN A 64 3.79 9.53 12.39
CA ASN A 64 4.26 10.26 13.56
C ASN A 64 3.38 10.04 14.79
N TYR A 65 2.05 10.03 14.61
CA TYR A 65 1.11 9.74 15.70
C TYR A 65 1.31 8.32 16.26
N VAL A 66 1.43 7.32 15.38
CA VAL A 66 1.63 5.92 15.80
C VAL A 66 2.96 5.74 16.53
N ASP A 67 4.05 6.31 16.00
CA ASP A 67 5.38 6.24 16.63
C ASP A 67 5.44 6.94 17.99
N LYS A 68 4.63 7.99 18.20
CA LYS A 68 4.50 8.68 19.49
C LYS A 68 3.62 7.91 20.49
N THR A 69 2.64 7.16 20.01
CA THR A 69 1.57 6.57 20.84
C THR A 69 1.86 5.13 21.23
N TYR A 70 2.47 4.36 20.33
CA TYR A 70 2.75 2.94 20.51
C TYR A 70 4.26 2.68 20.56
N ARG A 71 4.65 1.54 21.11
CA ARG A 71 6.05 1.10 21.17
C ARG A 71 6.51 0.60 19.80
N THR A 72 6.81 1.50 18.89
CA THR A 72 7.30 1.18 17.55
C THR A 72 8.84 1.19 17.49
N ILE A 73 9.38 0.57 16.44
CA ILE A 73 10.76 0.78 16.01
C ILE A 73 10.71 1.78 14.86
N ALA A 74 10.96 3.05 15.14
CA ALA A 74 10.80 4.14 14.18
C ALA A 74 11.97 4.22 13.16
N LYS A 75 12.22 3.12 12.44
CA LYS A 75 13.28 3.00 11.42
C LYS A 75 12.68 2.49 10.11
N LYS A 76 13.26 2.90 8.97
CA LYS A 76 12.89 2.44 7.63
C LYS A 76 12.78 0.91 7.56
N ASP A 77 13.84 0.22 8.00
CA ASP A 77 13.97 -1.24 7.96
C ASP A 77 13.01 -1.96 8.93
N SER A 78 12.24 -1.23 9.74
CA SER A 78 11.21 -1.77 10.63
C SER A 78 9.81 -1.26 10.28
N ARG A 79 9.65 -0.66 9.09
CA ARG A 79 8.37 -0.12 8.62
C ARG A 79 8.01 -0.66 7.24
N ALA A 80 6.79 -1.16 7.13
CA ALA A 80 6.19 -1.65 5.88
C ALA A 80 4.95 -0.81 5.52
N ILE A 81 4.66 -0.69 4.24
CA ILE A 81 3.39 -0.15 3.73
C ILE A 81 2.86 -1.07 2.64
N ALA A 82 1.58 -1.42 2.73
CA ALA A 82 0.92 -2.21 1.70
C ALA A 82 -0.56 -1.83 1.59
N GLY A 83 -1.11 -2.03 0.39
CA GLY A 83 -2.50 -1.76 0.15
C GLY A 83 -3.01 -2.40 -1.13
N LEU A 84 -4.34 -2.53 -1.20
CA LEU A 84 -5.05 -3.14 -2.31
C LEU A 84 -5.73 -2.11 -3.20
N SER A 85 -5.74 -2.30 -4.52
CA SER A 85 -6.46 -1.42 -5.46
C SER A 85 -6.04 0.04 -5.30
N MET A 86 -6.98 0.93 -4.94
CA MET A 86 -6.70 2.32 -4.54
C MET A 86 -5.70 2.41 -3.37
N GLY A 87 -5.75 1.51 -2.40
CA GLY A 87 -4.73 1.43 -1.34
C GLY A 87 -3.35 1.02 -1.85
N GLY A 88 -3.27 0.26 -2.94
CA GLY A 88 -2.02 -0.04 -3.63
C GLY A 88 -1.47 1.18 -4.36
N PHE A 89 -2.35 1.97 -4.98
CA PHE A 89 -2.01 3.29 -5.50
C PHE A 89 -1.46 4.21 -4.40
N HIS A 90 -2.15 4.34 -3.27
CA HIS A 90 -1.66 5.12 -2.13
C HIS A 90 -0.29 4.61 -1.65
N SER A 91 -0.12 3.29 -1.52
CA SER A 91 1.15 2.70 -1.09
C SER A 91 2.31 3.03 -2.03
N ALA A 92 2.07 3.00 -3.35
CA ALA A 92 3.07 3.37 -4.35
C ALA A 92 3.47 4.85 -4.21
N TYR A 93 2.50 5.78 -4.18
CA TYR A 93 2.80 7.20 -4.11
C TYR A 93 3.32 7.64 -2.74
N ILE A 94 2.78 7.15 -1.62
CA ILE A 94 3.29 7.46 -0.28
C ILE A 94 4.76 7.04 -0.16
N SER A 95 5.08 5.81 -0.58
CA SER A 95 6.43 5.28 -0.42
C SER A 95 7.43 5.95 -1.38
N ALA A 96 7.02 6.31 -2.60
CA ALA A 96 7.85 7.03 -3.55
C ALA A 96 8.10 8.50 -3.13
N ASN A 97 7.10 9.18 -2.53
CA ASN A 97 7.27 10.52 -1.99
C ASN A 97 8.06 10.53 -0.67
N ASN A 98 8.19 9.39 0.01
CA ASN A 98 8.89 9.25 1.29
C ASN A 98 9.92 8.11 1.23
N PRO A 99 10.97 8.21 0.39
CA PRO A 99 11.86 7.09 0.05
C PRO A 99 12.61 6.50 1.26
N LYS A 100 12.77 7.28 2.32
CA LYS A 100 13.47 6.92 3.56
C LYS A 100 12.55 6.37 4.67
N SER A 101 11.24 6.30 4.43
CA SER A 101 10.28 5.98 5.50
C SER A 101 9.92 4.51 5.58
N PHE A 102 9.93 3.78 4.45
CA PHE A 102 9.44 2.40 4.36
C PHE A 102 10.50 1.47 3.73
N GLY A 103 10.85 0.41 4.44
CA GLY A 103 11.76 -0.62 3.96
C GLY A 103 11.07 -1.70 3.12
N TYR A 104 9.76 -1.91 3.33
CA TYR A 104 8.99 -2.96 2.68
C TYR A 104 7.72 -2.36 2.06
N ILE A 105 7.51 -2.56 0.76
CA ILE A 105 6.39 -2.01 0.00
C ILE A 105 5.61 -3.16 -0.64
N GLY A 106 4.28 -3.17 -0.46
CA GLY A 106 3.38 -4.18 -1.02
C GLY A 106 2.25 -3.57 -1.84
N LEU A 107 2.20 -3.88 -3.14
CA LEU A 107 1.20 -3.38 -4.08
C LEU A 107 0.28 -4.52 -4.51
N PHE A 108 -0.95 -4.56 -3.99
CA PHE A 108 -1.91 -5.65 -4.22
C PHE A 108 -2.96 -5.22 -5.23
N SER A 109 -3.00 -5.79 -6.43
CA SER A 109 -3.90 -5.35 -7.53
C SER A 109 -3.94 -3.83 -7.67
N ALA A 110 -2.78 -3.17 -7.62
CA ALA A 110 -2.73 -1.73 -7.38
C ALA A 110 -3.28 -0.93 -8.56
N ALA A 111 -3.97 0.18 -8.29
CA ALA A 111 -4.47 1.11 -9.30
C ALA A 111 -3.34 2.02 -9.85
N VAL A 112 -2.17 1.45 -10.14
CA VAL A 112 -1.01 2.15 -10.71
C VAL A 112 -1.32 2.69 -12.12
N GLY A 113 -0.70 3.81 -12.49
CA GLY A 113 -0.94 4.48 -13.77
C GLY A 113 -2.34 5.13 -13.90
N LYS A 114 -3.05 5.33 -12.78
CA LYS A 114 -4.35 6.02 -12.73
C LYS A 114 -4.28 7.41 -12.09
N ALA A 115 -3.09 7.92 -11.78
CA ALA A 115 -2.96 9.25 -11.18
C ALA A 115 -3.32 10.35 -12.19
N ASP A 116 -3.95 11.40 -11.69
CA ASP A 116 -4.11 12.66 -12.40
C ASP A 116 -3.08 13.65 -11.84
N GLU A 117 -2.00 13.88 -12.59
CA GLU A 117 -0.90 14.76 -12.19
C GLU A 117 -1.31 16.23 -11.99
N SER A 118 -2.46 16.64 -12.55
CA SER A 118 -2.99 17.99 -12.35
C SER A 118 -3.59 18.20 -10.96
N LYS A 119 -3.92 17.11 -10.24
CA LYS A 119 -4.58 17.18 -8.93
C LYS A 119 -3.64 17.52 -7.79
N SER A 120 -2.41 17.02 -7.82
CA SER A 120 -1.48 17.23 -6.71
C SER A 120 -0.01 17.00 -7.09
N PRO A 121 0.93 17.78 -6.50
CA PRO A 121 2.37 17.53 -6.62
C PRO A 121 2.81 16.13 -6.18
N VAL A 122 2.04 15.45 -5.33
CA VAL A 122 2.37 14.09 -4.89
C VAL A 122 2.37 13.09 -6.06
N TYR A 123 1.62 13.38 -7.13
CA TYR A 123 1.49 12.51 -8.30
C TYR A 123 2.46 12.81 -9.44
N GLN A 124 2.99 14.02 -9.48
CA GLN A 124 3.95 14.46 -10.51
C GLN A 124 5.31 13.77 -10.32
N ASN A 125 6.11 13.72 -11.39
CA ASN A 125 7.53 13.31 -11.34
C ASN A 125 7.74 11.92 -10.72
N ILE A 126 6.85 10.97 -11.04
CA ILE A 126 6.87 9.63 -10.44
C ILE A 126 8.15 8.88 -10.78
N ASP A 127 8.70 9.07 -11.99
CA ASP A 127 9.93 8.41 -12.41
C ASP A 127 11.15 8.90 -11.58
N GLU A 128 11.27 10.20 -11.26
CA GLU A 128 12.30 10.69 -10.33
C GLU A 128 12.10 10.17 -8.91
N LYS A 129 10.85 10.12 -8.43
CA LYS A 129 10.54 9.64 -7.09
C LYS A 129 10.85 8.15 -6.93
N LEU A 130 10.55 7.33 -7.94
CA LEU A 130 10.94 5.92 -7.99
C LEU A 130 12.46 5.78 -8.01
N LYS A 131 13.19 6.58 -8.80
CA LYS A 131 14.67 6.59 -8.77
C LYS A 131 15.20 6.87 -7.37
N ALA A 132 14.66 7.89 -6.68
CA ALA A 132 15.06 8.20 -5.31
C ALA A 132 14.73 7.06 -4.34
N GLN A 133 13.56 6.44 -4.48
CA GLN A 133 13.14 5.31 -3.66
C GLN A 133 14.06 4.10 -3.83
N PHE A 134 14.33 3.68 -5.05
CA PHE A 134 15.19 2.51 -5.33
C PHE A 134 16.67 2.80 -5.06
N ALA A 135 17.13 4.05 -5.20
CA ALA A 135 18.45 4.47 -4.75
C ALA A 135 18.63 4.32 -3.22
N ASP A 136 17.54 4.50 -2.45
CA ASP A 136 17.53 4.27 -1.01
C ASP A 136 17.40 2.77 -0.64
N LYS A 137 17.33 1.87 -1.63
CA LYS A 137 17.36 0.40 -1.49
C LYS A 137 16.29 -0.14 -0.53
N PRO A 138 15.00 -0.12 -0.90
CA PRO A 138 13.98 -0.84 -0.13
C PRO A 138 14.39 -2.32 0.01
N LYS A 139 14.15 -2.91 1.18
CA LYS A 139 14.41 -4.34 1.45
C LYS A 139 13.51 -5.23 0.62
N LEU A 140 12.28 -4.78 0.38
CA LEU A 140 11.29 -5.49 -0.42
C LEU A 140 10.41 -4.50 -1.18
N TYR A 141 10.28 -4.72 -2.48
CA TYR A 141 9.24 -4.13 -3.30
C TYR A 141 8.44 -5.27 -3.91
N TRP A 142 7.21 -5.48 -3.44
CA TRP A 142 6.39 -6.64 -3.78
C TRP A 142 5.14 -6.17 -4.51
N THR A 143 4.84 -6.77 -5.66
CA THR A 143 3.63 -6.50 -6.43
C THR A 143 2.93 -7.82 -6.76
N GLY A 144 1.61 -7.85 -6.62
CA GLY A 144 0.84 -9.03 -6.98
C GLY A 144 -0.53 -8.69 -7.51
N ILE A 145 -0.99 -9.47 -8.48
CA ILE A 145 -2.26 -9.24 -9.18
C ILE A 145 -2.87 -10.55 -9.69
N GLY A 146 -4.18 -10.56 -9.83
CA GLY A 146 -4.94 -11.65 -10.41
C GLY A 146 -4.92 -11.62 -11.94
N THR A 147 -4.87 -12.77 -12.61
CA THR A 147 -4.86 -12.89 -14.08
C THR A 147 -6.14 -12.36 -14.74
N GLU A 148 -7.26 -12.35 -14.03
CA GLU A 148 -8.53 -11.80 -14.53
C GLU A 148 -8.86 -10.41 -13.95
N ASP A 149 -7.89 -9.75 -13.31
CA ASP A 149 -8.08 -8.42 -12.73
C ASP A 149 -8.14 -7.35 -13.84
N PHE A 150 -9.09 -6.42 -13.77
CA PHE A 150 -9.20 -5.34 -14.76
C PHE A 150 -8.01 -4.36 -14.72
N LEU A 151 -7.18 -4.41 -13.67
CA LEU A 151 -5.93 -3.65 -13.55
C LEU A 151 -4.69 -4.44 -14.01
N TYR A 152 -4.86 -5.63 -14.60
CA TYR A 152 -3.76 -6.50 -15.00
C TYR A 152 -2.77 -5.77 -15.92
N GLU A 153 -3.27 -5.19 -17.01
CA GLU A 153 -2.43 -4.45 -17.97
C GLU A 153 -1.77 -3.21 -17.35
N ASN A 154 -2.46 -2.53 -16.43
CA ASN A 154 -1.88 -1.41 -15.69
C ASN A 154 -0.66 -1.85 -14.84
N ASN A 155 -0.76 -2.99 -14.16
CA ASN A 155 0.33 -3.53 -13.35
C ASN A 155 1.43 -4.14 -14.23
N ALA A 156 1.10 -4.74 -15.37
CA ALA A 156 2.07 -5.21 -16.35
C ALA A 156 2.91 -4.04 -16.91
N ALA A 157 2.27 -2.94 -17.30
CA ALA A 157 2.96 -1.73 -17.75
C ALA A 157 3.84 -1.12 -16.65
N PHE A 158 3.37 -1.10 -15.40
CA PHE A 158 4.16 -0.61 -14.27
C PHE A 158 5.39 -1.49 -14.02
N ARG A 159 5.24 -2.82 -14.09
CA ARG A 159 6.36 -3.78 -13.99
C ARG A 159 7.38 -3.57 -15.10
N ALA A 160 6.93 -3.45 -16.35
CA ALA A 160 7.81 -3.16 -17.49
C ALA A 160 8.61 -1.86 -17.27
N LYS A 161 7.97 -0.81 -16.73
CA LYS A 161 8.68 0.43 -16.33
C LYS A 161 9.77 0.16 -15.28
N LEU A 162 9.47 -0.62 -14.24
CA LEU A 162 10.48 -0.96 -13.23
C LEU A 162 11.63 -1.76 -13.84
N ASP A 163 11.34 -2.69 -14.75
CA ASP A 163 12.34 -3.47 -15.49
C ASP A 163 13.24 -2.57 -16.35
N ASP A 164 12.66 -1.64 -17.12
CA ASP A 164 13.38 -0.67 -17.95
C ASP A 164 14.29 0.25 -17.13
N MET A 165 13.91 0.54 -15.89
CA MET A 165 14.70 1.34 -14.95
C MET A 165 15.75 0.50 -14.19
N GLY A 166 15.77 -0.82 -14.39
CA GLY A 166 16.69 -1.74 -13.70
C GLY A 166 16.35 -1.95 -12.22
N PHE A 167 15.09 -1.78 -11.83
CA PHE A 167 14.64 -1.86 -10.44
C PHE A 167 14.14 -3.26 -10.09
N HIS A 168 14.68 -3.83 -9.01
CA HIS A 168 14.32 -5.18 -8.56
C HIS A 168 13.05 -5.17 -7.70
N TYR A 169 12.10 -6.02 -8.05
CA TYR A 169 10.87 -6.25 -7.30
C TYR A 169 10.51 -7.74 -7.31
N THR A 170 9.67 -8.15 -6.37
CA THR A 170 9.04 -9.48 -6.37
C THR A 170 7.67 -9.39 -7.03
N TYR A 171 7.41 -10.26 -8.00
CA TYR A 171 6.12 -10.37 -8.66
C TYR A 171 5.38 -11.63 -8.23
N ARG A 172 4.09 -11.49 -7.95
CA ARG A 172 3.19 -12.59 -7.66
C ARG A 172 1.90 -12.51 -8.47
N GLU A 173 1.77 -13.38 -9.45
CA GLU A 173 0.54 -13.53 -10.22
C GLU A 173 -0.30 -14.67 -9.69
N SER A 174 -1.60 -14.48 -9.48
CA SER A 174 -2.53 -15.55 -9.05
C SER A 174 -3.72 -15.68 -9.99
N ALA A 175 -4.41 -16.83 -9.99
CA ALA A 175 -5.76 -16.89 -10.53
C ALA A 175 -6.70 -15.96 -9.74
N GLY A 176 -7.79 -15.53 -10.37
CA GLY A 176 -8.80 -14.62 -9.83
C GLY A 176 -8.72 -13.21 -10.42
N GLY A 177 -9.76 -12.42 -10.16
CA GLY A 177 -9.84 -11.01 -10.53
C GLY A 177 -9.66 -10.06 -9.35
N HIS A 178 -10.38 -8.94 -9.39
CA HIS A 178 -10.29 -7.87 -8.39
C HIS A 178 -11.08 -8.18 -7.10
N VAL A 179 -10.66 -9.22 -6.37
CA VAL A 179 -11.45 -9.81 -5.28
C VAL A 179 -10.68 -10.02 -3.99
N TRP A 180 -11.39 -10.00 -2.86
CA TRP A 180 -10.84 -10.19 -1.51
C TRP A 180 -10.07 -11.50 -1.31
N ASN A 181 -10.37 -12.56 -2.06
CA ASN A 181 -9.63 -13.81 -1.96
C ASN A 181 -8.16 -13.62 -2.39
N CYS A 182 -7.92 -12.90 -3.49
CA CYS A 182 -6.58 -12.57 -3.96
C CYS A 182 -5.84 -11.72 -2.93
N TRP A 183 -6.45 -10.67 -2.38
CA TRP A 183 -5.77 -9.81 -1.39
C TRP A 183 -5.49 -10.50 -0.06
N ARG A 184 -6.35 -11.45 0.36
CA ARG A 184 -6.06 -12.29 1.54
C ARG A 184 -4.88 -13.23 1.29
N LEU A 185 -4.77 -13.79 0.09
CA LEU A 185 -3.62 -14.59 -0.33
C LEU A 185 -2.35 -13.74 -0.28
N TYR A 186 -2.37 -12.56 -0.91
CA TYR A 186 -1.21 -11.66 -0.96
C TYR A 186 -0.77 -11.21 0.43
N LEU A 187 -1.70 -10.86 1.32
CA LEU A 187 -1.37 -10.55 2.71
C LEU A 187 -0.68 -11.74 3.40
N SER A 188 -1.17 -12.96 3.17
CA SER A 188 -0.62 -14.18 3.78
C SER A 188 0.77 -14.53 3.27
N GLU A 189 1.11 -14.14 2.03
CA GLU A 189 2.43 -14.35 1.42
C GLU A 189 3.41 -13.19 1.69
N PHE A 190 2.92 -11.96 1.79
CA PHE A 190 3.73 -10.76 2.01
C PHE A 190 4.20 -10.62 3.46
N VAL A 191 3.31 -10.82 4.44
CA VAL A 191 3.61 -10.63 5.87
C VAL A 191 4.79 -11.47 6.36
N PRO A 192 4.95 -12.75 5.97
CA PRO A 192 6.11 -13.56 6.34
C PRO A 192 7.47 -13.00 5.89
N LEU A 193 7.49 -12.13 4.87
CA LEU A 193 8.71 -11.54 4.29
C LEU A 193 9.17 -10.28 5.04
N LEU A 194 8.36 -9.75 5.97
CA LEU A 194 8.63 -8.49 6.64
C LEU A 194 9.64 -8.62 7.77
N PHE A 195 10.51 -7.61 7.88
CA PHE A 195 11.46 -7.40 8.98
C PHE A 195 12.42 -8.57 9.21
N ARG A 196 12.81 -9.21 8.11
CA ARG A 196 13.87 -10.22 8.01
C ARG A 196 15.03 -9.69 7.19
#